data_AF-A0A0W0GII6-F1
#
_entry.id   AF-A0A0W0GII6-F1
#
_cell.length_a   1.000
_cell.length_b   1.000
_cell.length_c   1.000
_cell.angle_alpha   90.00
_cell.angle_beta   90.00
_cell.angle_gamma   90.00
#
_symmetry.space_group_name_H-M   'P 1'
#
loop_
_entity.id
_entity.type
_entity.pdbx_description
1 polymer ?
#
loop_
_entity_poly.entity_id
_entity_poly.type
_entity_poly.pdbx_seq_one_letter_code
_entity_poly.pdbx_strand_id
1 'polypeptide(L)'
;MSKVFSGVFAVLFIISMLMAGGCSGEEKALLAQERDAANSQLQQTQAELNIACADLSAVENELAALKASFEAAQKTIAELQAKSSPRYFSSPIELANWLAKDPVSEEPDAVTYGAWYAKALRVQQNAAADGFLVSVQYHYCDERHIIEYIACLTVVNGYMFMWNPETDDVELDPLWGTSKVI
;
A
#
# COMPACT_ATOMS: atom_id res chain seq x y z
N MET A 1 -3.53 -38.90 -4.53
CA MET A 1 -3.40 -39.90 -3.44
C MET A 1 -3.75 -41.34 -3.84
N SER A 2 -4.09 -41.67 -5.10
CA SER A 2 -4.50 -43.03 -5.50
C SER A 2 -3.37 -43.97 -5.94
N LYS A 3 -2.17 -43.45 -6.26
CA LYS A 3 -1.09 -44.27 -6.84
C LYS A 3 -0.21 -45.02 -5.82
N VAL A 4 -0.14 -44.53 -4.57
CA VAL A 4 0.73 -45.12 -3.53
C VAL A 4 0.11 -46.37 -2.88
N PHE A 5 -1.22 -46.42 -2.75
CA PHE A 5 -1.92 -47.58 -2.17
C PHE A 5 -1.93 -48.82 -3.07
N SER A 6 -1.79 -48.67 -4.38
CA SER A 6 -1.82 -49.79 -5.32
C SER A 6 -0.55 -50.65 -5.29
N GLY A 7 0.59 -50.11 -4.86
CA GLY A 7 1.86 -50.83 -4.79
C GLY A 7 1.95 -51.79 -3.59
N VAL A 8 1.47 -51.35 -2.43
CA VAL A 8 1.56 -52.13 -1.17
C VAL A 8 0.69 -53.39 -1.22
N PHE A 9 -0.47 -53.34 -1.88
CA PHE A 9 -1.37 -54.48 -2.00
C PHE A 9 -0.87 -55.57 -2.96
N ALA A 10 -0.12 -55.20 -4.01
CA ALA A 10 0.44 -56.17 -4.94
C ALA A 10 1.54 -57.03 -4.29
N VAL A 11 2.33 -56.44 -3.40
CA VAL A 11 3.42 -57.14 -2.68
C VAL A 11 2.87 -58.14 -1.66
N LEU A 12 1.78 -57.80 -0.96
CA LEU A 12 1.15 -58.70 0.03
C LEU A 12 0.52 -59.96 -0.59
N PHE A 13 0.06 -59.89 -1.85
CA PHE A 13 -0.59 -61.03 -2.51
C PHE A 13 0.41 -62.12 -2.93
N ILE A 14 1.62 -61.72 -3.34
CA ILE A 14 2.68 -62.64 -3.80
C ILE A 14 3.25 -63.46 -2.63
N ILE A 15 3.35 -62.86 -1.43
CA ILE A 15 3.85 -63.51 -0.20
C ILE A 15 2.96 -64.72 0.20
N SER A 16 1.67 -64.70 -0.13
CA SER A 16 0.73 -65.76 0.25
C SER A 16 0.83 -67.04 -0.59
N MET A 17 1.37 -66.96 -1.81
CA MET A 17 1.49 -68.10 -2.72
C MET A 17 2.78 -68.91 -2.58
N LEU A 18 3.84 -68.38 -1.96
CA LEU A 18 5.14 -69.08 -1.82
C LEU A 18 5.17 -70.14 -0.68
N MET A 19 4.20 -70.19 0.22
CA MET A 19 4.29 -71.02 1.44
C MET A 19 3.92 -72.52 1.26
N ALA A 20 3.76 -73.03 0.02
CA ALA A 20 3.25 -74.39 -0.23
C ALA A 20 4.21 -75.38 -0.95
N GLY A 21 5.47 -75.00 -1.26
CA GLY A 21 6.44 -75.86 -1.94
C GLY A 21 7.81 -75.87 -1.24
N GLY A 22 8.52 -77.00 -1.25
CA GLY A 22 9.83 -77.15 -0.62
C GLY A 22 10.86 -76.14 -1.13
N CYS A 23 11.36 -75.32 -0.21
CA CYS A 23 12.18 -74.15 -0.50
C CYS A 23 13.57 -74.52 -1.04
N SER A 24 13.78 -74.33 -2.34
CA SER A 24 15.09 -74.50 -3.00
C SER A 24 16.02 -73.34 -2.62
N GLY A 25 17.34 -73.49 -2.80
CA GLY A 25 18.31 -72.42 -2.53
C GLY A 25 18.06 -71.13 -3.33
N GLU A 26 17.41 -71.22 -4.48
CA GLU A 26 17.06 -70.08 -5.34
C GLU A 26 15.93 -69.22 -4.74
N GLU A 27 14.92 -69.82 -4.12
CA GLU A 27 13.80 -69.09 -3.53
C GLU A 27 14.24 -68.25 -2.32
N LYS A 28 15.17 -68.78 -1.51
CA LYS A 28 15.79 -68.01 -0.42
C LYS A 28 16.61 -66.83 -0.92
N ALA A 29 17.30 -66.98 -2.06
CA ALA A 29 18.07 -65.91 -2.66
C ALA A 29 17.15 -64.80 -3.22
N LEU A 30 16.04 -65.19 -3.85
CA LEU A 30 15.02 -64.26 -4.35
C LEU A 30 14.39 -63.44 -3.20
N LEU A 31 14.01 -64.11 -2.11
CA LEU A 31 13.44 -63.45 -0.92
C LEU A 31 14.43 -62.51 -0.23
N ALA A 32 15.73 -62.84 -0.23
CA ALA A 32 16.75 -61.94 0.28
C ALA A 32 16.87 -60.68 -0.59
N GLN A 33 16.88 -60.84 -1.91
CA GLN A 33 16.92 -59.73 -2.86
C GLN A 33 15.70 -58.81 -2.74
N GLU A 34 14.50 -59.37 -2.62
CA GLU A 34 13.27 -58.59 -2.45
C GLU A 34 13.26 -57.81 -1.12
N ARG A 35 13.74 -58.42 -0.04
CA ARG A 35 13.89 -57.75 1.25
C ARG A 35 14.87 -56.58 1.17
N ASP A 36 16.00 -56.78 0.51
CA ASP A 36 17.02 -55.73 0.37
C ASP A 36 16.49 -54.58 -0.51
N ALA A 37 15.77 -54.89 -1.59
CA ALA A 37 15.09 -53.90 -2.41
C ALA A 37 14.03 -53.13 -1.62
N ALA A 38 13.19 -53.81 -0.84
CA ALA A 38 12.17 -53.19 0.00
C ALA A 38 12.79 -52.29 1.08
N ASN A 39 13.89 -52.71 1.71
CA ASN A 39 14.62 -51.91 2.69
C ASN A 39 15.22 -50.65 2.07
N SER A 40 15.79 -50.77 0.87
CA SER A 40 16.32 -49.62 0.11
C SER A 40 15.20 -48.62 -0.21
N GLN A 41 14.05 -49.11 -0.64
CA GLN A 41 12.90 -48.27 -0.95
C GLN A 41 12.31 -47.60 0.30
N LEU A 42 12.27 -48.30 1.43
CA LEU A 42 11.83 -47.74 2.71
C LEU A 42 12.78 -46.63 3.19
N GLN A 43 14.09 -46.81 3.05
CA GLN A 43 15.07 -45.77 3.35
C GLN A 43 14.90 -44.55 2.44
N GLN A 44 14.67 -44.76 1.15
CA GLN A 44 14.42 -43.68 0.20
C GLN A 44 13.14 -42.89 0.55
N THR A 45 12.02 -43.58 0.79
CA THR A 45 10.76 -42.93 1.17
C THR A 45 10.89 -42.19 2.51
N GLN A 46 11.66 -42.71 3.46
CA GLN A 46 11.93 -42.01 4.72
C GLN A 46 12.75 -40.74 4.50
N ALA A 47 13.73 -40.76 3.60
CA ALA A 47 14.50 -39.57 3.24
C ALA A 47 13.62 -38.52 2.54
N GLU A 48 12.79 -38.93 1.59
CA GLU A 48 11.82 -38.05 0.90
C GLU A 48 10.80 -37.44 1.87
N LEU A 49 10.32 -38.21 2.84
CA LEU A 49 9.42 -37.73 3.89
C LEU A 49 10.09 -36.67 4.76
N ASN A 50 11.35 -36.89 5.15
CA ASN A 50 12.10 -35.92 5.95
C ASN A 50 12.33 -34.60 5.18
N ILE A 51 12.61 -34.68 3.87
CA ILE A 51 12.74 -33.50 3.00
C ILE A 51 11.40 -32.76 2.91
N ALA A 52 10.31 -33.48 2.61
CA ALA A 52 8.98 -32.87 2.50
C ALA A 52 8.53 -32.21 3.81
N CYS A 53 8.85 -32.79 4.97
CA CYS A 53 8.59 -32.18 6.28
C CYS A 53 9.41 -30.90 6.49
N ALA A 54 10.67 -30.88 6.05
CA ALA A 54 11.51 -29.68 6.13
C ALA A 54 10.98 -28.57 5.21
N ASP A 55 10.58 -28.91 3.98
CA ASP A 55 10.00 -27.98 3.02
C ASP A 55 8.67 -27.40 3.52
N LEU A 56 7.81 -28.24 4.12
CA LEU A 56 6.56 -27.79 4.71
C LEU A 56 6.80 -26.75 5.82
N SER A 57 7.74 -27.03 6.72
CA SER A 57 8.12 -26.11 7.79
C SER A 57 8.69 -24.79 7.23
N ALA A 58 9.50 -24.85 6.16
CA ALA A 58 10.04 -23.67 5.50
C ALA A 58 8.92 -22.80 4.91
N VAL A 59 7.98 -23.40 4.18
CA VAL A 59 6.83 -22.69 3.57
C VAL A 59 5.91 -22.10 4.63
N GLU A 60 5.68 -22.79 5.74
CA GLU A 60 4.88 -22.26 6.86
C GLU A 60 5.52 -21.01 7.48
N ASN A 61 6.85 -21.00 7.62
CA ASN A 61 7.59 -19.83 8.09
C ASN A 61 7.53 -18.66 7.10
N GLU A 62 7.71 -18.93 5.79
CA GLU A 62 7.58 -17.90 4.75
C GLU A 62 6.17 -17.30 4.72
N LEU A 63 5.13 -18.12 4.86
CA LEU A 63 3.74 -17.67 4.92
C LEU A 63 3.50 -16.77 6.14
N ALA A 64 4.04 -17.13 7.30
CA ALA A 64 3.94 -16.31 8.51
C ALA A 64 4.64 -14.95 8.33
N ALA A 65 5.85 -14.95 7.75
CA ALA A 65 6.61 -13.74 7.46
C ALA A 65 5.87 -12.83 6.45
N LEU A 66 5.29 -13.42 5.40
CA LEU A 66 4.54 -12.67 4.40
C LEU A 66 3.28 -12.02 4.98
N LYS A 67 2.54 -12.73 5.85
CA LYS A 67 1.37 -12.17 6.55
C LYS A 67 1.76 -10.98 7.43
N ALA A 68 2.83 -11.09 8.20
CA ALA A 68 3.34 -10.00 9.03
C ALA A 68 3.75 -8.78 8.19
N SER A 69 4.42 -9.00 7.04
CA SER A 69 4.80 -7.95 6.09
C SER A 69 3.57 -7.25 5.50
N PHE A 70 2.55 -8.01 5.11
CA PHE A 70 1.30 -7.47 4.56
C PHE A 70 0.52 -6.63 5.59
N GLU A 71 0.43 -7.08 6.84
CA GLU A 71 -0.17 -6.31 7.94
C GLU A 71 0.59 -5.01 8.20
N ALA A 72 1.93 -5.05 8.21
CA ALA A 72 2.77 -3.85 8.36
C ALA A 72 2.60 -2.86 7.21
N ALA A 73 2.49 -3.34 5.97
CA ALA A 73 2.25 -2.52 4.80
C ALA A 73 0.85 -1.87 4.85
N GLN A 74 -0.19 -2.61 5.23
CA GLN A 74 -1.53 -2.06 5.43
C GLN A 74 -1.55 -0.97 6.50
N LYS A 75 -0.85 -1.19 7.62
CA LYS A 75 -0.72 -0.19 8.69
C LYS A 75 -0.03 1.07 8.17
N THR A 76 1.06 0.93 7.43
CA THR A 76 1.77 2.05 6.80
C THR A 76 0.86 2.82 5.84
N ILE A 77 0.08 2.12 5.00
CA ILE A 77 -0.88 2.76 4.09
C ILE A 77 -1.95 3.51 4.88
N ALA A 78 -2.52 2.91 5.93
CA ALA A 78 -3.51 3.57 6.77
C ALA A 78 -2.92 4.82 7.48
N GLU A 79 -1.68 4.76 7.95
CA GLU A 79 -0.97 5.90 8.54
C GLU A 79 -0.68 7.00 7.50
N LEU A 80 -0.32 6.64 6.27
CA LEU A 80 -0.11 7.59 5.17
C LEU A 80 -1.42 8.19 4.67
N GLN A 81 -2.51 7.42 4.63
CA GLN A 81 -3.85 7.92 4.31
C GLN A 81 -4.40 8.80 5.43
N ALA A 82 -4.11 8.47 6.69
CA ALA A 82 -4.45 9.29 7.85
C ALA A 82 -3.66 10.62 7.85
N LYS A 83 -2.44 10.63 7.31
CA LYS A 83 -1.74 11.86 6.90
C LYS A 83 -2.31 12.36 5.56
N SER A 84 -3.58 12.75 5.60
CA SER A 84 -4.42 13.20 4.49
C SER A 84 -3.60 13.88 3.38
N SER A 85 -3.61 13.32 2.17
CA SER A 85 -3.17 14.07 0.99
C SER A 85 -4.03 15.33 0.92
N PRO A 86 -3.42 16.54 0.87
CA PRO A 86 -4.18 17.78 0.81
C PRO A 86 -5.22 17.70 -0.30
N ARG A 87 -6.47 18.05 0.03
CA ARG A 87 -7.59 18.03 -0.92
C ARG A 87 -8.02 19.44 -1.27
N TYR A 88 -8.71 19.54 -2.38
CA TYR A 88 -9.43 20.74 -2.76
C TYR A 88 -10.72 20.91 -1.95
N PHE A 89 -11.22 22.14 -1.88
CA PHE A 89 -12.55 22.38 -1.34
C PHE A 89 -13.59 21.82 -2.30
N SER A 90 -14.59 21.14 -1.74
CA SER A 90 -15.68 20.49 -2.48
C SER A 90 -16.73 21.49 -2.98
N SER A 91 -16.84 22.66 -2.34
CA SER A 91 -17.81 23.69 -2.71
C SER A 91 -17.36 25.08 -2.24
N PRO A 92 -17.88 26.16 -2.84
CA PRO A 92 -17.59 27.52 -2.37
C PRO A 92 -18.05 27.76 -0.93
N ILE A 93 -19.10 27.06 -0.49
CA ILE A 93 -19.60 27.11 0.89
C ILE A 93 -18.57 26.50 1.85
N GLU A 94 -17.90 25.41 1.47
CA GLU A 94 -16.85 24.82 2.30
C GLU A 94 -15.65 25.76 2.45
N LEU A 95 -15.23 26.40 1.36
CA LEU A 95 -14.17 27.41 1.38
C LEU A 95 -14.56 28.59 2.29
N ALA A 96 -15.75 29.15 2.13
CA ALA A 96 -16.22 30.26 2.96
C ALA A 96 -16.30 29.87 4.45
N ASN A 97 -16.77 28.65 4.76
CA ASN A 97 -16.82 28.15 6.14
C ASN A 97 -15.43 27.90 6.75
N TRP A 98 -14.44 27.60 5.91
CA TRP A 98 -13.06 27.45 6.35
C TRP A 98 -12.41 28.81 6.59
N LEU A 99 -12.55 29.76 5.65
CA LEU A 99 -12.06 31.14 5.80
C LEU A 99 -12.63 31.82 7.04
N ALA A 100 -13.93 31.66 7.32
CA ALA A 100 -14.57 32.21 8.52
C ALA A 100 -13.99 31.68 9.86
N LYS A 101 -13.12 30.67 9.84
CA LYS A 101 -12.40 30.15 11.02
C LYS A 101 -10.92 30.53 11.02
N ASP A 102 -10.38 30.91 9.87
CA ASP A 102 -8.99 31.29 9.72
C ASP A 102 -8.82 32.74 10.18
N PRO A 103 -8.01 33.03 11.21
CA PRO A 103 -7.97 34.35 11.82
C PRO A 103 -7.11 35.37 11.05
N VAL A 104 -6.54 35.01 9.89
CA VAL A 104 -5.50 35.83 9.23
C VAL A 104 -6.08 37.14 8.69
N SER A 105 -7.31 37.13 8.20
CA SER A 105 -8.02 38.33 7.72
C SER A 105 -8.43 39.27 8.85
N GLU A 106 -8.53 38.77 10.08
CA GLU A 106 -8.84 39.58 11.27
C GLU A 106 -7.61 40.38 11.78
N GLU A 107 -6.41 40.04 11.32
CA GLU A 107 -5.19 40.75 11.68
C GLU A 107 -5.06 42.09 10.93
N PRO A 108 -4.39 43.10 11.53
CA PRO A 108 -4.16 44.38 10.87
C PRO A 108 -3.56 44.26 9.46
N ASP A 109 -3.92 45.21 8.60
CA ASP A 109 -3.39 45.29 7.24
C ASP A 109 -1.86 45.38 7.22
N ALA A 110 -1.27 44.67 6.28
CA ALA A 110 0.16 44.62 6.07
C ALA A 110 0.67 45.95 5.51
N VAL A 111 1.63 46.55 6.22
CA VAL A 111 2.28 47.81 5.79
C VAL A 111 3.40 47.57 4.76
N THR A 112 3.79 46.31 4.53
CA THR A 112 4.86 45.95 3.58
C THR A 112 4.45 44.72 2.76
N TYR A 113 4.97 44.61 1.53
CA TYR A 113 4.75 43.40 0.71
C TYR A 113 5.26 42.13 1.38
N GLY A 114 6.35 42.21 2.16
CA GLY A 114 6.87 41.07 2.92
C GLY A 114 5.89 40.61 4.01
N ALA A 115 5.28 41.56 4.72
CA ALA A 115 4.24 41.25 5.70
C ALA A 115 2.99 40.67 5.00
N TRP A 116 2.57 41.21 3.86
CA TRP A 116 1.41 40.74 3.11
C TRP A 116 1.63 39.31 2.60
N TYR A 117 2.81 39.01 2.06
CA TYR A 117 3.21 37.66 1.67
C TYR A 117 3.25 36.69 2.86
N ALA A 118 3.73 37.14 4.02
CA ALA A 118 3.72 36.35 5.24
C ALA A 118 2.29 36.04 5.74
N LYS A 119 1.32 36.96 5.56
CA LYS A 119 -0.10 36.64 5.81
C LYS A 119 -0.57 35.51 4.90
N ALA A 120 -0.35 35.62 3.59
CA ALA A 120 -0.73 34.58 2.62
C ALA A 120 -0.10 33.20 2.93
N LEU A 121 1.17 33.17 3.33
CA LEU A 121 1.85 31.93 3.72
C LEU A 121 1.22 31.29 4.96
N ARG A 122 0.73 32.07 5.93
CA ARG A 122 0.02 31.53 7.10
C ARG A 122 -1.33 30.92 6.71
N VAL A 123 -2.08 31.55 5.81
CA VAL A 123 -3.31 30.95 5.22
C VAL A 123 -2.97 29.58 4.60
N GLN A 124 -1.91 29.50 3.80
CA GLN A 124 -1.46 28.23 3.21
C GLN A 124 -1.07 27.19 4.27
N GLN A 125 -0.39 27.58 5.33
CA GLN A 125 0.00 26.68 6.43
C GLN A 125 -1.21 26.16 7.22
N ASN A 126 -2.16 27.05 7.54
CA ASN A 126 -3.39 26.70 8.24
C ASN A 126 -4.24 25.76 7.38
N ALA A 127 -4.37 26.04 6.08
CA ALA A 127 -5.05 25.16 5.14
C ALA A 127 -4.40 23.77 5.09
N ALA A 128 -3.07 23.70 5.01
CA ALA A 128 -2.35 22.43 4.99
C ALA A 128 -2.53 21.65 6.30
N ALA A 129 -2.56 22.33 7.45
CA ALA A 129 -2.83 21.70 8.76
C ALA A 129 -4.23 21.09 8.83
N ASP A 130 -5.21 21.72 8.17
CA ASP A 130 -6.59 21.24 8.06
C ASP A 130 -6.82 20.26 6.90
N GLY A 131 -5.77 19.92 6.13
CA GLY A 131 -5.83 18.97 5.02
C GLY A 131 -6.32 19.56 3.69
N PHE A 132 -6.28 20.89 3.53
CA PHE A 132 -6.64 21.59 2.30
C PHE A 132 -5.42 22.01 1.47
N LEU A 133 -5.59 22.09 0.15
CA LEU A 133 -4.60 22.61 -0.77
C LEU A 133 -4.90 24.08 -1.12
N VAL A 134 -4.04 24.98 -0.63
CA VAL A 134 -4.04 26.41 -0.95
C VAL A 134 -2.63 26.78 -1.40
N SER A 135 -2.54 27.53 -2.51
CA SER A 135 -1.29 28.09 -3.00
C SER A 135 -1.25 29.59 -2.78
N VAL A 136 -0.07 30.14 -2.53
CA VAL A 136 0.15 31.59 -2.58
C VAL A 136 0.69 31.96 -3.96
N GLN A 137 0.18 33.04 -4.54
CA GLN A 137 0.70 33.66 -5.75
C GLN A 137 0.95 35.14 -5.48
N TYR A 138 1.94 35.68 -6.17
CA TYR A 138 2.14 37.11 -6.28
C TYR A 138 2.35 37.47 -7.74
N HIS A 139 1.95 38.68 -8.11
CA HIS A 139 2.25 39.24 -9.42
C HIS A 139 3.28 40.36 -9.26
N TYR A 140 4.39 40.20 -9.97
CA TYR A 140 5.46 41.19 -10.01
C TYR A 140 5.42 41.94 -11.34
N CYS A 141 5.33 43.26 -11.28
CA CYS A 141 5.36 44.15 -12.43
C CYS A 141 6.80 44.55 -12.72
N ASP A 142 7.39 43.99 -13.78
CA ASP A 142 8.77 44.27 -14.18
C ASP A 142 8.99 45.76 -14.50
N GLU A 143 8.04 46.41 -15.19
CA GLU A 143 8.16 47.81 -15.60
C GLU A 143 8.22 48.78 -14.42
N ARG A 144 7.53 48.46 -13.32
CA ARG A 144 7.45 49.29 -12.12
C ARG A 144 8.34 48.78 -10.98
N HIS A 145 8.92 47.60 -11.13
CA HIS A 145 9.68 46.89 -10.11
C HIS A 145 8.94 46.73 -8.77
N ILE A 146 7.61 46.52 -8.81
CA ILE A 146 6.76 46.37 -7.62
C ILE A 146 5.94 45.06 -7.69
N ILE A 147 5.54 44.56 -6.53
CA ILE A 147 4.49 43.55 -6.42
C ILE A 147 3.15 44.27 -6.55
N GLU A 148 2.30 43.85 -7.49
CA GLU A 148 0.98 44.47 -7.69
C GLU A 148 -0.10 43.83 -6.82
N TYR A 149 -0.04 42.51 -6.64
CA TYR A 149 -0.96 41.79 -5.76
C TYR A 149 -0.33 40.52 -5.21
N ILE A 150 -0.86 40.09 -4.05
CA ILE A 150 -0.61 38.79 -3.42
C ILE A 150 -1.98 38.16 -3.17
N ALA A 151 -2.15 36.91 -3.59
CA ALA A 151 -3.41 36.20 -3.47
C ALA A 151 -3.19 34.76 -2.98
N CYS A 152 -4.18 34.24 -2.28
CA CYS A 152 -4.32 32.83 -2.01
C CYS A 152 -5.19 32.20 -3.10
N LEU A 153 -4.87 30.99 -3.53
CA LEU A 153 -5.57 30.27 -4.60
C LEU A 153 -5.91 28.84 -4.19
N THR A 154 -7.06 28.38 -4.65
CA THR A 154 -7.45 26.97 -4.55
C THR A 154 -8.32 26.56 -5.73
N VAL A 155 -8.53 25.26 -5.90
CA VAL A 155 -9.53 24.74 -6.84
C VAL A 155 -10.77 24.38 -6.06
N VAL A 156 -11.93 24.79 -6.56
CA VAL A 156 -13.23 24.42 -6.02
C VAL A 156 -14.09 23.91 -7.17
N ASN A 157 -14.46 22.63 -7.11
CA ASN A 157 -15.29 21.98 -8.12
C ASN A 157 -14.74 22.11 -9.57
N GLY A 158 -13.41 22.17 -9.72
CA GLY A 158 -12.71 22.31 -11.00
C GLY A 158 -12.47 23.75 -11.47
N TYR A 159 -12.93 24.76 -10.71
CA TYR A 159 -12.69 26.17 -10.99
C TYR A 159 -11.63 26.75 -10.03
N MET A 160 -10.82 27.67 -10.52
CA MET A 160 -9.81 28.35 -9.72
C MET A 160 -10.43 29.55 -9.02
N PHE A 161 -10.29 29.58 -7.70
CA PHE A 161 -10.71 30.69 -6.86
C PHE A 161 -9.49 31.36 -6.27
N MET A 162 -9.56 32.69 -6.14
CA MET A 162 -8.53 33.49 -5.51
C MET A 162 -9.13 34.43 -4.47
N TRP A 163 -8.36 34.80 -3.45
CA TRP A 163 -8.76 35.82 -2.49
C TRP A 163 -7.54 36.57 -1.95
N ASN A 164 -7.78 37.78 -1.46
CA ASN A 164 -6.80 38.52 -0.68
C ASN A 164 -6.72 37.93 0.74
N PRO A 165 -5.53 37.56 1.25
CA PRO A 165 -5.37 37.06 2.62
C PRO A 165 -5.79 38.04 3.72
N GLU A 166 -6.13 39.29 3.39
CA GLU A 166 -6.55 40.31 4.35
C GLU A 166 -8.06 40.53 4.42
N THR A 167 -8.82 40.08 3.41
CA THR A 167 -10.26 40.41 3.33
C THR A 167 -11.17 39.21 3.19
N ASP A 168 -10.62 38.03 2.89
CA ASP A 168 -11.39 36.80 2.57
C ASP A 168 -12.41 36.98 1.43
N ASP A 169 -12.25 38.02 0.61
CA ASP A 169 -13.08 38.26 -0.56
C ASP A 169 -12.70 37.25 -1.65
N VAL A 170 -13.50 36.19 -1.74
CA VAL A 170 -13.31 35.10 -2.70
C VAL A 170 -13.89 35.46 -4.06
N GLU A 171 -13.04 35.41 -5.08
CA GLU A 171 -13.37 35.67 -6.47
C GLU A 171 -12.93 34.50 -7.36
N LEU A 172 -13.59 34.34 -8.52
CA LEU A 172 -13.06 33.47 -9.57
C LEU A 172 -11.83 34.13 -10.18
N ASP A 173 -10.74 33.37 -10.33
CA ASP A 173 -9.51 33.91 -10.93
C ASP A 173 -9.81 34.43 -12.35
N PRO A 174 -9.64 35.73 -12.64
CA PRO A 174 -10.02 36.31 -13.94
C PRO A 174 -9.18 35.77 -15.11
N LEU A 175 -8.01 35.19 -14.86
CA LEU A 175 -7.15 34.60 -15.90
C LEU A 175 -7.58 33.19 -16.29
N TRP A 176 -8.28 32.48 -15.39
CA TRP A 176 -8.67 31.07 -15.58
C TRP A 176 -10.18 30.82 -15.38
N GLY A 177 -10.95 31.84 -14.99
CA GLY A 177 -12.23 31.76 -14.27
C GLY A 177 -13.43 31.18 -15.02
N THR A 178 -13.27 30.81 -16.28
CA THR A 178 -14.30 30.06 -17.04
C THR A 178 -13.83 28.69 -17.50
N SER A 179 -12.53 28.41 -17.42
CA SER A 179 -11.94 27.17 -17.90
C SER A 179 -11.78 26.21 -16.74
N LYS A 180 -12.40 25.03 -16.85
CA LYS A 180 -12.23 23.97 -15.87
C LYS A 180 -10.78 23.48 -15.92
N VAL A 181 -10.11 23.46 -14.77
CA VAL A 181 -8.67 23.14 -14.66
C VAL A 181 -8.41 21.62 -14.59
N ILE A 182 -9.47 20.80 -14.50
CA ILE A 182 -9.42 19.34 -14.34
C ILE A 182 -10.50 18.64 -15.16
#